data_AF-A0AAN6RLI3-F1
#
_entry.id   AF-A0AAN6RLI3-F1
#
_cell.length_a   1.000
_cell.length_b   1.000
_cell.length_c   1.000
_cell.angle_alpha   90.00
_cell.angle_beta   90.00
_cell.angle_gamma   90.00
#
_symmetry.space_group_name_H-M   'P 1'
#
loop_
_entity.id
_entity.type
_entity.pdbx_description
1 polymer ?
#
loop_
_entity_poly.entity_id
_entity_poly.type
_entity_poly.pdbx_seq_one_letter_code
_entity_poly.pdbx_strand_id
1 'polypeptide(L)'
;MRVVLVPYTCNPDFVGRSDILEKLKDQLSHRQLQTRWHLRAALYGLGGIGKTQIALAYAYWLQDECPDVSVFWVHASSAERF
;
A
#
# COMPACT_ATOMS: atom_id res chain seq x y z
N MET A 1 -2.29 19.92 0.36
CA MET A 1 -0.84 19.69 0.58
C MET A 1 -0.64 18.19 0.57
N ARG A 2 0.14 17.65 -0.38
CA ARG A 2 0.43 16.21 -0.47
C ARG A 2 1.52 15.85 0.55
N VAL A 3 1.32 14.75 1.28
CA VAL A 3 2.31 14.21 2.23
C VAL A 3 2.60 12.75 1.90
N VAL A 4 3.88 12.41 1.78
CA VAL A 4 4.35 11.03 1.60
C VAL A 4 5.32 10.73 2.73
N LEU A 5 4.90 9.84 3.63
CA LEU A 5 5.69 9.40 4.77
C LEU A 5 5.88 7.89 4.65
N VAL A 6 6.79 7.49 3.76
CA VAL A 6 7.19 6.10 3.55
C VAL A 6 8.70 6.00 3.80
N PRO A 7 9.15 5.36 4.90
CA PRO A 7 10.56 5.35 5.29
C PRO A 7 11.40 4.32 4.52
N TYR A 8 10.93 3.89 3.35
CA TYR A 8 11.58 2.91 2.48
C TYR A 8 11.59 3.45 1.07
N THR A 9 12.58 3.06 0.26
CA THR A 9 12.63 3.42 -1.16
C THR A 9 11.74 2.52 -1.99
N CYS A 10 11.33 3.00 -3.16
CA CYS A 10 10.69 2.16 -4.17
C CYS A 10 11.67 1.07 -4.60
N ASN A 11 11.16 -0.14 -4.82
CA ASN A 11 11.93 -1.26 -5.33
C ASN A 11 11.72 -1.35 -6.86
N PRO A 12 12.68 -0.90 -7.69
CA PRO A 12 12.55 -0.97 -9.15
C PRO A 12 12.56 -2.41 -9.68
N ASP A 13 13.12 -3.35 -8.90
CA ASP A 13 13.23 -4.77 -9.24
C ASP A 13 12.05 -5.58 -8.66
N PHE A 14 10.94 -4.92 -8.29
CA PHE A 14 9.74 -5.61 -7.83
C PHE A 14 9.14 -6.44 -8.98
N VAL A 15 9.27 -7.76 -8.88
CA VAL A 15 8.78 -8.71 -9.88
C VAL A 15 7.86 -9.75 -9.25
N GLY A 16 6.95 -10.30 -10.07
CA GLY A 16 5.96 -11.26 -9.62
C GLY A 16 4.92 -10.67 -8.66
N ARG A 17 3.97 -11.50 -8.22
CA ARG A 17 2.84 -11.10 -7.32
C ARG A 17 1.94 -10.00 -7.89
N SER A 18 1.97 -9.79 -9.21
CA SER A 18 1.13 -8.83 -9.91
C SER A 18 -0.35 -9.12 -9.69
N ASP A 19 -0.74 -10.40 -9.62
CA ASP A 19 -2.08 -10.85 -9.28
C ASP A 19 -2.56 -10.33 -7.91
N ILE A 20 -1.70 -10.42 -6.89
CA ILE A 20 -2.00 -9.93 -5.54
C ILE A 20 -2.05 -8.40 -5.53
N LEU A 21 -1.12 -7.75 -6.23
CA LEU A 21 -1.07 -6.30 -6.33
C LEU A 21 -2.32 -5.75 -7.04
N GLU A 22 -2.72 -6.32 -8.16
CA GLU A 22 -3.95 -5.93 -8.88
C GLU A 22 -5.20 -6.16 -8.02
N LYS A 23 -5.26 -7.27 -7.27
CA LYS A 23 -6.35 -7.50 -6.32
C LYS A 23 -6.38 -6.44 -5.21
N LEU A 24 -5.22 -6.02 -4.72
CA LEU A 24 -5.11 -4.95 -3.72
C LEU A 24 -5.57 -3.61 -4.30
N LYS A 25 -5.21 -3.31 -5.55
CA LYS A 25 -5.69 -2.13 -6.29
C LYS A 25 -7.19 -2.14 -6.43
N ASP A 26 -7.80 -3.22 -6.88
CA ASP A 26 -9.26 -3.33 -7.03
C ASP A 26 -9.98 -3.13 -5.68
N GLN A 27 -9.50 -3.80 -4.62
CA GLN A 27 -10.10 -3.69 -3.29
C GLN A 27 -10.01 -2.31 -2.65
N LEU A 28 -8.93 -1.57 -2.92
CA LEU A 28 -8.66 -0.25 -2.34
C LEU A 28 -8.96 0.90 -3.32
N SER A 29 -9.45 0.60 -4.53
CA SER A 29 -9.78 1.61 -5.53
C SER A 29 -10.99 2.43 -5.11
N HIS A 30 -10.79 3.74 -4.99
CA HIS A 30 -11.86 4.72 -4.78
C HIS A 30 -12.85 4.81 -5.96
N ARG A 31 -12.51 4.22 -7.11
CA ARG A 31 -13.27 4.32 -8.36
C ARG A 31 -14.64 3.62 -8.30
N GLN A 32 -14.83 2.62 -7.43
CA GLN A 32 -15.99 1.76 -7.55
C GLN A 32 -17.25 2.23 -6.81
N LEU A 33 -17.18 2.96 -5.70
CA LEU A 33 -18.40 3.37 -4.98
C LEU A 33 -18.15 4.62 -4.13
N GLN A 34 -18.85 5.72 -4.44
CA GLN A 34 -18.94 6.96 -3.66
C GLN A 34 -19.48 6.79 -2.22
N THR A 35 -19.61 5.55 -1.74
CA THR A 35 -20.25 5.16 -0.48
C THR A 35 -19.35 4.35 0.45
N ARG A 36 -18.12 3.98 0.06
CA ARG A 36 -17.19 3.21 0.92
C ARG A 36 -16.09 4.09 1.49
N TRP A 37 -16.37 4.68 2.65
CA TRP A 37 -15.47 5.65 3.29
C TRP A 37 -14.24 5.02 3.97
N HIS A 38 -14.15 3.68 4.07
CA HIS A 38 -13.06 2.99 4.78
C HIS A 38 -12.72 1.63 4.15
N LEU A 39 -12.09 1.62 2.97
CA LEU A 39 -11.57 0.38 2.37
C LEU A 39 -10.40 -0.16 3.19
N ARG A 40 -10.38 -1.48 3.41
CA ARG A 40 -9.36 -2.17 4.22
C ARG A 40 -8.95 -3.45 3.52
N ALA A 41 -7.65 -3.72 3.51
CA ALA A 41 -7.08 -4.95 3.01
C ALA A 41 -5.98 -5.44 3.97
N ALA A 42 -5.79 -6.76 4.01
CA ALA A 42 -4.75 -7.39 4.83
C ALA A 42 -3.89 -8.29 3.95
N LEU A 43 -2.57 -8.06 3.99
CA LEU A 43 -1.58 -8.95 3.39
C LEU A 43 -1.10 -9.93 4.48
N TYR A 44 -1.31 -11.23 4.27
CA TYR A 44 -0.93 -12.27 5.22
C TYR A 44 -0.11 -13.39 4.54
N GLY A 45 0.61 -14.17 5.34
CA GLY A 45 1.51 -15.23 4.86
C GLY A 45 2.80 -15.33 5.69
N LEU A 46 3.62 -16.32 5.37
CA LEU A 46 4.85 -16.64 6.10
C LEU A 46 5.84 -15.47 6.21
N GLY A 47 6.72 -15.52 7.21
CA GLY A 47 7.85 -14.60 7.33
C GLY A 47 8.70 -14.60 6.05
N GLY A 48 9.18 -13.43 5.62
CA GLY A 48 10.03 -13.32 4.43
C GLY A 48 9.32 -13.46 3.07
N ILE A 49 8.01 -13.77 3.01
CA ILE A 49 7.29 -14.03 1.74
C ILE A 49 7.05 -12.79 0.85
N GLY A 50 7.51 -11.60 1.27
CA GLY A 50 7.44 -10.36 0.49
C GLY A 50 6.23 -9.44 0.76
N LYS A 51 5.48 -9.63 1.87
CA LYS A 51 4.30 -8.79 2.19
C LYS A 51 4.59 -7.29 2.17
N THR A 52 5.68 -6.88 2.82
CA THR A 52 6.11 -5.47 2.87
C THR A 52 6.45 -4.93 1.49
N GLN A 53 7.05 -5.74 0.61
CA GLN A 53 7.39 -5.34 -0.76
C GLN A 53 6.13 -5.10 -1.60
N ILE A 54 5.08 -5.93 -1.43
CA ILE A 54 3.79 -5.71 -2.09
C ILE A 54 3.14 -4.41 -1.60
N ALA A 55 3.16 -4.15 -0.28
CA ALA A 55 2.62 -2.92 0.28
C ALA A 55 3.35 -1.67 -0.22
N LEU A 56 4.68 -1.74 -0.36
CA LEU A 56 5.49 -0.65 -0.94
C LEU A 56 5.17 -0.44 -2.41
N ALA A 57 5.09 -1.50 -3.21
CA ALA A 57 4.71 -1.40 -4.62
C ALA A 57 3.34 -0.73 -4.79
N TYR A 58 2.37 -1.09 -3.96
CA TYR A 58 1.06 -0.42 -3.93
C TYR A 58 1.16 1.05 -3.52
N ALA A 59 1.90 1.38 -2.47
CA ALA A 59 2.06 2.75 -1.98
C ALA A 59 2.70 3.67 -3.02
N TYR A 60 3.68 3.18 -3.78
CA TYR A 60 4.33 3.95 -4.84
C TYR A 60 3.46 4.05 -6.09
N TRP A 61 2.75 2.99 -6.48
CA TRP A 61 1.76 3.05 -7.55
C TRP A 61 0.65 4.07 -7.25
N LEU A 62 0.12 4.06 -6.02
CA LEU A 62 -0.96 4.96 -5.60
C LEU A 62 -0.53 6.43 -5.66
N GLN A 63 0.73 6.71 -5.34
CA GLN A 63 1.30 8.05 -5.42
C GLN A 63 1.41 8.58 -6.86
N ASP A 64 1.63 7.69 -7.83
CA ASP A 64 1.72 8.02 -9.25
C ASP A 64 0.32 8.17 -9.86
N GLU A 65 -0.57 7.21 -9.59
CA GLU A 65 -1.93 7.16 -10.14
C GLU A 65 -2.87 8.20 -9.51
N CYS A 66 -2.69 8.52 -8.23
CA CYS A 66 -3.56 9.41 -7.46
C CYS A 66 -2.73 10.47 -6.70
N PRO A 67 -2.20 11.48 -7.38
CA PRO A 67 -1.28 12.47 -6.78
C PRO A 67 -1.87 13.27 -5.61
N ASP A 68 -3.20 13.35 -5.52
CA ASP A 68 -3.92 14.05 -4.45
C ASP A 68 -4.02 13.25 -3.14
N VAL A 69 -3.66 11.96 -3.16
CA VAL A 69 -3.71 11.08 -1.99
C VAL A 69 -2.42 11.19 -1.18
N SER A 70 -2.57 11.35 0.14
CA SER A 70 -1.43 11.28 1.07
C SER A 70 -1.25 9.85 1.58
N VAL A 71 0.00 9.42 1.71
CA VAL A 71 0.36 8.06 2.13
C VAL A 71 1.17 8.12 3.43
N PHE A 72 0.70 7.39 4.43
CA PHE A 72 1.32 7.29 5.75
C PHE A 72 1.71 5.84 6.03
N TRP A 73 3.00 5.60 6.27
CA TRP A 73 3.50 4.31 6.71
C TRP A 73 3.69 4.30 8.21
N VAL A 74 2.99 3.40 8.91
CA VAL A 74 2.97 3.33 10.37
C VAL A 74 3.48 1.97 10.83
N HIS A 75 4.48 1.95 11.71
CA HIS A 75 5.04 0.71 12.24
C HIS A 75 4.26 0.21 13.46
N ALA A 76 3.23 -0.60 13.23
CA ALA A 76 2.30 -1.04 14.28
C ALA A 76 2.82 -2.20 15.19
N SER A 77 4.13 -2.44 15.28
CA SER A 77 4.66 -3.54 16.12
C SER A 77 4.62 -3.26 17.62
N SER A 78 4.54 -1.99 18.02
CA SER A 78 4.39 -1.55 19.41
C SER A 78 3.81 -0.14 19.42
N ALA A 79 3.06 0.19 20.48
CA ALA A 79 2.48 1.53 20.63
C ALA A 79 3.53 2.65 20.82
N GLU A 80 4.80 2.28 20.97
CA GLU A 80 5.93 3.20 21.19
C GLU A 80 6.64 3.59 19.88
N ARG A 81 6.28 2.96 18.74
CA ARG A 81 6.94 3.18 17.43
C ARG A 81 6.05 3.93 16.41
N PHE A 82 5.11 4.74 16.92
CA PHE A 82 4.30 5.65 16.10
C PHE A 82 5.10 6.87 15.62
#